data_AF-A0A173SQ54-F1
#
_entry.id   AF-A0A173SQ54-F1
#
_cell.length_a   1.000
_cell.length_b   1.000
_cell.length_c   1.000
_cell.angle_alpha   90.00
_cell.angle_beta   90.00
_cell.angle_gamma   90.00
#
_symmetry.space_group_name_H-M   'P 1'
#
loop_
_entity.id
_entity.type
_entity.pdbx_description
1 polymer ?
#
loop_
_entity_poly.entity_id
_entity_poly.type
_entity_poly.pdbx_seq_one_letter_code
_entity_poly.pdbx_strand_id
1 'polypeptide(L)'
;MKRNLLLFSLMVICSNLIFAMPLDTRKQIKMKVRVKIEHRSANLPSPVQAYVNNSLLEIEFEHPSNDVTILIINSTTGETVYYEKTTSFEKIKFINLDKHYKTTEYTLKVSSPLWVAVGVISIE
;
A
#
# COMPACT_ATOMS: atom_id res chain seq x y z
N MET A 1 -23.39 35.88 35.21
CA MET A 1 -23.61 34.48 34.76
C MET A 1 -23.14 34.18 33.33
N LYS A 2 -22.63 35.14 32.53
CA LYS A 2 -22.22 34.89 31.12
C LYS A 2 -20.81 34.31 30.95
N ARG A 3 -19.88 34.56 31.88
CA ARG A 3 -18.47 34.12 31.79
C ARG A 3 -18.29 32.61 31.94
N ASN A 4 -19.06 31.98 32.83
CA ASN A 4 -18.98 30.52 33.04
C ASN A 4 -19.56 29.75 31.85
N LEU A 5 -20.56 30.31 31.16
CA LEU A 5 -21.17 29.68 29.99
C LEU A 5 -20.19 29.59 28.80
N LEU A 6 -19.32 30.60 28.63
CA LEU A 6 -18.26 30.59 27.62
C LEU A 6 -17.19 29.53 27.91
N LEU A 7 -16.83 29.34 29.19
CA LEU A 7 -15.89 28.31 29.63
C LEU A 7 -16.45 26.89 29.38
N PHE A 8 -17.73 26.67 29.65
CA PHE A 8 -18.40 25.40 29.35
C PHE A 8 -18.49 25.16 27.83
N SER A 9 -18.82 26.18 27.04
CA SER A 9 -18.85 26.06 25.58
C SER A 9 -17.47 25.75 24.99
N LEU A 10 -16.40 26.34 25.54
CA LEU A 10 -15.03 26.09 25.08
C LEU A 10 -14.58 24.66 25.42
N MET A 11 -14.88 24.19 26.63
CA MET A 11 -14.61 22.81 27.06
C MET A 11 -15.30 21.77 26.16
N VAL A 12 -16.55 22.03 25.75
CA VAL A 12 -17.29 21.14 24.83
C VAL A 12 -16.71 21.15 23.41
N ILE A 13 -16.20 22.28 22.92
CA ILE A 13 -15.53 22.33 21.61
C ILE A 13 -14.19 21.58 21.66
N CYS A 14 -13.42 21.76 22.74
CA CYS A 14 -12.13 21.09 22.91
C CYS A 14 -12.27 19.57 23.09
N SER A 15 -13.34 19.07 23.71
CA SER A 15 -13.54 17.62 23.88
C SER A 15 -13.87 16.90 22.57
N ASN A 16 -14.57 17.56 21.64
CA ASN A 16 -14.90 16.99 20.32
C ASN A 16 -13.69 16.93 19.36
N LEU A 17 -12.64 17.71 19.60
CA LEU A 17 -11.41 17.71 18.79
C LEU A 17 -10.44 16.57 19.14
N ILE A 18 -10.57 15.95 20.32
CA ILE A 18 -9.61 14.94 20.82
C ILE A 18 -9.91 13.54 20.26
N PHE A 19 -11.11 13.32 19.70
CA PHE A 19 -11.56 11.99 19.23
C PHE A 19 -11.65 11.84 17.71
N ALA A 20 -10.99 12.69 16.93
CA ALA A 20 -10.73 12.36 15.52
C ALA A 20 -9.66 11.25 15.47
N MET A 21 -10.06 10.00 15.75
CA MET A 21 -9.23 8.84 15.45
C MET A 21 -9.07 8.79 13.92
N PRO A 22 -7.83 8.85 13.38
CA PRO A 22 -7.66 8.54 11.97
C PRO A 22 -8.15 7.11 11.78
N LEU A 23 -9.22 6.94 11.01
CA LEU A 23 -9.64 5.62 10.57
C LEU A 23 -8.46 5.06 9.78
N ASP A 24 -7.82 4.00 10.30
CA ASP A 24 -6.72 3.36 9.61
C ASP A 24 -7.28 2.65 8.37
N THR A 25 -7.36 3.39 7.27
CA THR A 25 -7.86 2.93 5.97
C THR A 25 -6.82 2.11 5.21
N ARG A 26 -5.66 1.85 5.82
CA ARG A 26 -4.58 1.04 5.25
C ARG A 26 -4.99 -0.43 5.24
N LYS A 27 -5.20 -0.97 4.04
CA LYS A 27 -5.52 -2.39 3.81
C LYS A 27 -4.27 -3.12 3.31
N GLN A 28 -3.90 -4.21 3.97
CA GLN A 28 -2.81 -5.06 3.49
C GLN A 28 -3.26 -5.86 2.27
N ILE A 29 -2.44 -5.85 1.22
CA ILE A 29 -2.64 -6.65 0.02
C ILE A 29 -2.04 -8.03 0.25
N LYS A 30 -2.85 -9.08 0.06
CA LYS A 30 -2.38 -10.46 0.17
C LYS A 30 -1.49 -10.80 -1.02
N MET A 31 -0.17 -10.76 -0.81
CA MET A 31 0.83 -11.09 -1.83
C MET A 31 1.08 -12.60 -1.88
N LYS A 32 0.98 -13.20 -3.08
CA LYS A 32 1.42 -14.56 -3.36
C LYS A 32 2.82 -14.54 -3.93
N VAL A 33 3.79 -14.97 -3.14
CA VAL A 33 5.20 -15.02 -3.51
C VAL A 33 5.57 -16.38 -4.10
N ARG A 34 6.36 -16.36 -5.17
CA ARG A 34 7.02 -17.52 -5.77
C ARG A 34 8.51 -17.23 -5.87
N VAL A 35 9.34 -18.07 -5.27
CA VAL A 35 10.80 -17.99 -5.37
C VAL A 35 11.23 -18.82 -6.60
N LYS A 36 12.10 -18.25 -7.43
CA LYS A 36 12.57 -18.87 -8.69
C LYS A 36 13.70 -19.88 -8.47
N ILE A 37 14.40 -19.79 -7.34
CA ILE A 37 15.49 -20.70 -6.98
C ILE A 37 15.08 -21.44 -5.71
N GLU A 38 14.92 -22.76 -5.81
CA GLU A 38 14.63 -23.63 -4.68
C GLU A 38 15.88 -23.88 -3.84
N HIS A 39 16.25 -22.94 -2.97
CA HIS A 39 17.03 -23.32 -1.80
C HIS A 39 16.05 -23.76 -0.72
N ARG A 40 16.16 -25.03 -0.31
CA ARG A 40 15.39 -25.72 0.75
C ARG A 40 14.57 -24.79 1.63
N SER A 41 13.25 -25.05 1.67
CA SER A 41 12.22 -24.40 2.48
C SER A 41 12.69 -23.94 3.87
N ALA A 42 13.33 -22.78 3.93
CA ALA A 42 13.34 -21.95 5.12
C ALA A 42 12.03 -21.15 5.09
N ASN A 43 11.33 -21.08 6.23
CA ASN A 43 10.22 -20.15 6.43
C ASN A 43 10.79 -18.72 6.41
N LEU A 44 11.11 -18.23 5.21
CA LEU A 44 11.60 -16.88 5.01
C LEU A 44 10.39 -15.93 4.99
N PRO A 45 10.48 -14.77 5.66
CA PRO A 45 9.44 -13.76 5.55
C PRO A 45 9.27 -13.35 4.08
N SER A 46 8.06 -12.90 3.75
CA SER A 46 7.78 -12.40 2.40
C SER A 46 8.77 -11.29 2.06
N PRO A 47 9.50 -11.35 0.92
CA PRO A 47 10.48 -10.33 0.55
C PRO A 47 9.85 -8.96 0.28
N VAL A 48 8.52 -8.92 0.11
CA VAL A 48 7.74 -7.71 -0.15
C VAL A 48 6.38 -7.81 0.53
N GLN A 49 5.94 -6.68 1.09
CA GLN A 49 4.59 -6.45 1.58
C GLN A 49 4.02 -5.25 0.83
N ALA A 50 2.71 -5.24 0.62
CA ALA A 50 2.05 -4.13 -0.04
C ALA A 50 0.78 -3.75 0.70
N TYR A 51 0.49 -2.46 0.74
CA TYR A 51 -0.66 -1.88 1.41
C TYR A 51 -1.28 -0.84 0.50
N VAL A 52 -2.60 -0.76 0.54
CA VAL A 52 -3.34 0.29 -0.15
C VAL A 52 -4.06 1.14 0.88
N ASN A 53 -3.90 2.45 0.75
CA ASN A 53 -4.65 3.43 1.51
C ASN A 53 -5.30 4.38 0.49
N ASN A 54 -6.60 4.18 0.22
CA ASN A 54 -7.32 4.83 -0.88
C ASN A 54 -6.61 4.57 -2.22
N SER A 55 -6.06 5.61 -2.87
CA SER A 55 -5.23 5.49 -4.09
C SER A 55 -3.75 5.31 -3.83
N LEU A 56 -3.28 5.47 -2.60
CA LEU A 56 -1.87 5.40 -2.30
C LEU A 56 -1.48 3.94 -2.09
N LEU A 57 -0.74 3.39 -3.04
CA LEU A 57 -0.11 2.09 -2.92
C LEU A 57 1.26 2.27 -2.25
N GLU A 58 1.46 1.55 -1.15
CA GLU A 58 2.72 1.44 -0.43
C GLU A 58 3.28 0.03 -0.64
N ILE A 59 4.53 -0.07 -1.05
CA ILE A 59 5.25 -1.32 -1.23
C ILE A 59 6.46 -1.29 -0.30
N GLU A 60 6.48 -2.15 0.70
CA GLU A 60 7.58 -2.32 1.64
C GLU A 60 8.40 -3.55 1.25
N PHE A 61 9.70 -3.36 1.06
CA PHE A 61 10.67 -4.42 0.85
C PHE A 61 11.33 -4.76 2.19
N GLU A 62 11.46 -6.05 2.49
CA GLU A 62 12.09 -6.52 3.74
C GLU A 62 13.53 -5.99 3.87
N HIS A 63 14.23 -5.94 2.75
CA HIS A 63 15.56 -5.35 2.60
C HIS A 63 15.58 -4.49 1.33
N PRO A 64 16.47 -3.48 1.22
CA PRO A 64 16.72 -2.80 -0.05
C PRO A 64 16.88 -3.82 -1.17
N SER A 65 16.07 -3.67 -2.21
CA SER A 65 15.96 -4.68 -3.26
C SER A 65 16.52 -4.14 -4.56
N ASN A 66 17.40 -4.93 -5.17
CA ASN A 66 18.01 -4.61 -6.45
C ASN A 66 17.25 -5.31 -7.59
N ASP A 67 17.28 -4.68 -8.77
CA ASP A 67 16.69 -5.20 -10.01
C ASP A 67 15.21 -5.58 -9.89
N VAL A 68 14.41 -4.69 -9.31
CA VAL A 68 12.98 -4.90 -9.15
C VAL A 68 12.21 -4.27 -10.30
N THR A 69 11.22 -5.01 -10.79
CA THR A 69 10.20 -4.53 -11.71
C THR A 69 8.85 -4.52 -11.00
N ILE A 70 8.21 -3.37 -10.98
CA ILE A 70 6.83 -3.15 -10.50
C ILE A 70 5.95 -2.96 -11.72
N LEU A 71 4.88 -3.75 -11.79
CA LEU A 71 3.89 -3.71 -12.84
C LEU A 71 2.50 -3.67 -12.20
N ILE A 72 1.69 -2.69 -12.57
CA ILE A 72 0.30 -2.59 -12.16
C ILE A 72 -0.56 -2.67 -13.41
N ILE A 73 -1.46 -3.65 -13.43
CA ILE A 73 -2.33 -3.94 -14.57
C ILE A 73 -3.76 -3.72 -14.11
N ASN A 74 -4.55 -3.02 -14.91
CA ASN A 74 -5.99 -2.95 -14.76
C ASN A 74 -6.59 -4.37 -14.93
N SER A 75 -7.22 -4.91 -13.89
CA SER A 75 -7.73 -6.29 -13.95
C SER A 75 -8.88 -6.47 -14.95
N THR A 76 -9.60 -5.40 -15.27
CA THR A 76 -10.74 -5.43 -16.21
C THR A 76 -10.29 -5.26 -17.65
N THR A 77 -9.43 -4.28 -17.94
CA THR A 77 -9.02 -3.95 -19.32
C THR A 77 -7.74 -4.68 -19.75
N GLY A 78 -6.96 -5.21 -18.81
CA GLY A 78 -5.64 -5.77 -19.06
C GLY A 78 -4.56 -4.72 -19.37
N GLU A 79 -4.90 -3.42 -19.31
CA GLU A 79 -3.98 -2.33 -19.58
C GLU A 79 -2.94 -2.18 -18.46
N THR A 80 -1.68 -1.98 -18.85
CA THR A 80 -0.64 -1.61 -17.88
C THR A 80 -0.77 -0.15 -17.49
N VAL A 81 -1.20 0.11 -16.26
CA VAL A 81 -1.37 1.47 -15.72
C VAL A 81 -0.10 2.00 -15.08
N TYR A 82 0.81 1.11 -14.66
CA TYR A 82 2.11 1.48 -14.10
C TYR A 82 3.16 0.45 -14.47
N TYR A 83 4.33 0.93 -14.86
CA TYR A 83 5.52 0.13 -15.08
C TYR A 83 6.74 0.89 -14.59
N GLU A 84 7.51 0.27 -13.71
CA GLU A 84 8.81 0.77 -13.29
C GLU A 84 9.78 -0.38 -13.17
N LYS A 85 10.98 -0.19 -13.72
CA LYS A 85 12.11 -1.09 -13.54
C LYS A 85 13.27 -0.28 -13.00
N THR A 86 13.78 -0.70 -11.85
CA THR A 86 14.82 0.04 -11.14
C THR A 86 15.86 -0.94 -10.59
N THR A 87 17.12 -0.53 -10.60
CA THR A 87 18.24 -1.33 -10.10
C THR A 87 18.36 -1.30 -8.58
N SER A 88 17.65 -0.38 -7.90
CA SER A 88 17.62 -0.24 -6.44
C SER A 88 16.35 0.47 -5.96
N PHE A 89 15.64 -0.13 -4.99
CA PHE A 89 14.66 0.58 -4.17
C PHE A 89 15.15 0.74 -2.74
N GLU A 90 14.77 1.86 -2.12
CA GLU A 90 14.79 1.98 -0.66
C GLU A 90 13.80 0.98 -0.04
N LYS A 91 13.73 0.96 1.30
CA LYS A 91 12.84 0.05 2.03
C LYS A 91 11.37 0.20 1.61
N ILE A 92 10.91 1.41 1.27
CA ILE A 92 9.50 1.69 0.98
C ILE A 92 9.38 2.45 -0.34
N LYS A 93 8.40 2.07 -1.17
CA LYS A 93 8.01 2.75 -2.40
C LYS A 93 6.53 3.14 -2.33
N PHE A 94 6.23 4.38 -2.68
CA PHE A 94 4.87 4.90 -2.81
C PHE A 94 4.50 5.12 -4.28
N ILE A 95 3.28 4.74 -4.65
CA ILE A 95 2.71 4.93 -5.99
C ILE A 95 1.30 5.48 -5.82
N ASN A 96 1.01 6.62 -6.43
CA ASN A 96 -0.33 7.20 -6.43
C ASN A 96 -1.14 6.68 -7.63
N LEU A 97 -2.26 6.01 -7.37
CA LEU A 97 -3.19 5.45 -8.36
C LEU A 97 -4.33 6.41 -8.76
N ASP A 98 -4.34 7.66 -8.27
CA ASP A 98 -5.42 8.64 -8.46
C ASP A 98 -5.76 8.90 -9.93
N LYS A 99 -4.80 8.74 -10.85
CA LYS A 99 -5.03 8.97 -12.28
C LYS A 99 -5.78 7.81 -12.97
N HIS A 100 -6.00 6.71 -12.27
CA HIS A 100 -6.46 5.45 -12.87
C HIS A 100 -7.84 4.97 -12.39
N TYR A 101 -8.55 5.71 -11.51
CA TYR A 101 -9.85 5.41 -10.83
C TYR A 101 -11.06 4.91 -11.65
N LYS A 102 -10.92 4.55 -12.91
CA LYS A 102 -12.05 4.02 -13.71
C LYS A 102 -12.42 2.57 -13.35
N THR A 103 -11.59 1.86 -12.59
CA THR A 103 -11.80 0.44 -12.26
C THR A 103 -11.55 0.13 -10.79
N THR A 104 -12.29 -0.86 -10.29
CA THR A 104 -12.31 -1.31 -8.89
C THR A 104 -11.14 -2.21 -8.52
N GLU A 105 -10.50 -2.87 -9.51
CA GLU A 105 -9.44 -3.86 -9.24
C GLU A 105 -8.23 -3.74 -10.16
N TYR A 106 -7.05 -3.91 -9.58
CA TYR A 106 -5.76 -3.97 -10.27
C TYR A 106 -4.95 -5.17 -9.82
N THR A 107 -4.13 -5.70 -10.71
CA THR A 107 -3.12 -6.71 -10.38
C THR A 107 -1.79 -6.02 -10.15
N LEU A 108 -1.26 -6.13 -8.93
CA LEU A 108 0.10 -5.75 -8.58
C LEU A 108 1.03 -6.93 -8.81
N LYS A 109 2.06 -6.74 -9.63
CA LYS A 109 3.16 -7.69 -9.80
C LYS A 109 4.47 -7.00 -9.48
N VAL A 110 5.15 -7.51 -8.47
CA VAL A 110 6.50 -7.11 -8.10
C VAL A 110 7.43 -8.28 -8.37
N SER A 111 8.51 -8.06 -9.10
CA SER A 111 9.42 -9.14 -9.49
C SER A 111 10.87 -8.72 -9.39
N SER A 112 11.70 -9.65 -8.93
CA SER A 112 13.15 -9.57 -8.92
C SER A 112 13.74 -10.74 -9.73
N PRO A 113 15.07 -10.83 -9.90
CA PRO A 113 15.70 -12.00 -10.48
C PRO A 113 15.42 -13.29 -9.70
N LEU A 114 15.15 -13.20 -8.39
CA LEU A 114 15.03 -14.34 -7.49
C LEU A 114 13.59 -14.72 -7.13
N TRP A 115 12.64 -13.79 -7.23
CA TRP A 115 11.27 -14.02 -6.78
C TRP A 115 10.27 -13.19 -7.58
N VAL A 116 9.01 -13.60 -7.52
CA VAL A 116 7.85 -12.86 -8.06
C VAL A 116 6.76 -12.87 -7.01
N ALA A 117 6.21 -11.70 -6.70
CA ALA A 117 5.07 -11.51 -5.83
C ALA A 117 3.91 -10.92 -6.64
N VAL A 118 2.72 -11.50 -6.47
CA VAL A 118 1.50 -11.03 -7.15
C VAL A 118 0.40 -10.82 -6.11
N GLY A 119 -0.29 -9.69 -6.17
CA GLY A 119 -1.43 -9.36 -5.33
C GLY A 119 -2.52 -8.66 -6.14
N VAL A 120 -3.74 -8.66 -5.58
CA VAL A 120 -4.87 -7.91 -6.15
C VAL A 120 -5.10 -6.68 -5.27
N ILE A 121 -5.11 -5.51 -5.89
CA ILE A 121 -5.47 -4.24 -5.28
C ILE A 121 -6.95 -4.04 -5.53
N SER A 122 -7.73 -3.90 -4.47
CA SER A 122 -9.13 -3.48 -4.54
C SER A 122 -9.23 -2.09 -3.94
N ILE A 123 -9.65 -1.13 -4.75
CA ILE A 123 -9.88 0.25 -4.32
C ILE A 123 -11.39 0.39 -4.16
N GLU A 124 -11.84 0.60 -2.92
CA GLU A 124 -13.25 0.87 -2.57
C GLU A 124 -13.60 2.34 -2.77
#